data_AF-Q9SBE3-F1
#
_entry.id   AF-Q9SBE3-F1
#
_cell.length_a   1.000
_cell.length_b   1.000
_cell.length_c   1.000
_cell.angle_alpha   90.00
_cell.angle_beta   90.00
_cell.angle_gamma   90.00
#
_symmetry.space_group_name_H-M   'P 1'
#
loop_
_entity.id
_entity.type
_entity.pdbx_description
1 polymer ?
#
loop_
_entity_poly.entity_id
_entity_poly.type
_entity_poly.pdbx_seq_one_letter_code
_entity_poly.pdbx_strand_id
1 'polypeptide(L)'
;KLAFEQIFKSIYGLTTDEAVVAEEEAKLAKVLDVYEARLKEFKYLAGETFTLTDLHHIPAIQYLLGTPTKKLFTERPRVNEWVAEITKRPASEKVQ
;
A
#
# COMPACT_ATOMS: atom_id res chain seq x y z
N LYS A 1 -6.56 8.92 -1.09
CA LYS A 1 -7.21 9.55 0.09
C LYS A 1 -6.38 9.37 1.35
N LEU A 2 -6.06 8.15 1.78
CA LEU A 2 -5.22 7.92 2.97
C LEU A 2 -3.88 8.67 2.96
N ALA A 3 -3.10 8.60 1.88
CA ALA A 3 -1.85 9.36 1.78
C ALA A 3 -2.08 10.89 1.84
N PHE A 4 -3.23 11.37 1.35
CA PHE A 4 -3.57 12.79 1.47
C PHE A 4 -3.86 13.19 2.90
N GLU A 5 -4.69 12.42 3.60
CA GLU A 5 -5.01 12.65 5.01
C GLU A 5 -3.79 12.55 5.91
N GLN A 6 -2.98 11.49 5.77
CA GLN A 6 -1.93 11.16 6.72
C GLN A 6 -0.56 11.79 6.41
N ILE A 7 -0.32 12.24 5.17
CA ILE A 7 0.99 12.77 4.75
C ILE A 7 0.84 14.17 4.18
N PHE A 8 0.06 14.34 3.10
CA PHE A 8 0.01 15.63 2.40
C PHE A 8 -0.62 16.73 3.25
N LYS A 9 -1.67 16.45 4.02
CA LYS A 9 -2.24 17.43 4.97
C LYS A 9 -1.21 17.91 5.98
N SER A 10 -0.43 16.99 6.58
CA SER A 10 0.65 17.35 7.51
C SER A 10 1.68 18.28 6.85
N ILE A 11 2.08 17.98 5.60
CA ILE A 11 2.99 18.84 4.82
C ILE A 11 2.40 20.24 4.57
N TYR A 12 1.09 20.34 4.37
CA TYR A 12 0.39 21.61 4.15
C TYR A 12 -0.07 22.30 5.45
N GLY A 13 0.29 21.79 6.64
CA GLY A 13 -0.16 22.34 7.92
C GLY A 13 -1.66 22.16 8.19
N LEU A 14 -2.31 21.23 7.50
CA LEU A 14 -3.69 20.84 7.69
C LEU A 14 -3.81 19.69 8.70
N THR A 15 -4.93 19.62 9.39
CA THR A 15 -5.20 18.55 10.37
C THR A 15 -5.77 17.31 9.68
N THR A 16 -5.21 16.15 10.02
CA THR A 16 -5.72 14.82 9.62
C THR A 16 -7.14 14.63 10.13
N ASP A 17 -8.03 14.14 9.26
CA ASP A 17 -9.36 13.72 9.69
C ASP A 17 -9.34 12.22 10.03
N GLU A 18 -9.32 11.90 11.32
CA GLU A 18 -9.26 10.53 11.82
C GLU A 18 -10.49 9.68 11.43
N ALA A 19 -11.66 10.31 11.24
CA ALA A 19 -12.86 9.59 10.81
C ALA A 19 -12.73 9.16 9.34
N VAL A 20 -12.20 10.05 8.49
CA VAL A 20 -11.90 9.72 7.08
C VAL A 20 -10.79 8.66 7.01
N VAL A 21 -9.76 8.75 7.84
CA VAL A 21 -8.71 7.72 7.91
C VAL A 21 -9.31 6.36 8.26
N ALA A 22 -10.11 6.26 9.32
CA ALA A 22 -10.72 5.00 9.73
C ALA A 22 -11.65 4.41 8.65
N GLU A 23 -12.47 5.24 8.02
CA GLU A 23 -13.36 4.82 6.92
C GLU A 23 -12.55 4.28 5.73
N GLU A 24 -11.51 4.99 5.33
CA GLU A 24 -10.70 4.61 4.16
C GLU A 24 -9.76 3.43 4.48
N GLU A 25 -9.27 3.28 5.71
CA GLU A 25 -8.57 2.07 6.17
C GLU A 25 -9.50 0.85 6.08
N ALA A 26 -10.76 0.96 6.49
CA ALA A 26 -11.72 -0.14 6.39
C ALA A 26 -12.02 -0.55 4.93
N LYS A 27 -12.04 0.42 4.00
CA LYS A 27 -12.16 0.13 2.57
C LYS A 27 -10.90 -0.54 2.02
N LEU A 28 -9.73 -0.02 2.39
CA LEU A 28 -8.45 -0.56 1.96
C LEU A 28 -8.26 -1.99 2.47
N ALA A 29 -8.61 -2.28 3.73
CA ALA A 29 -8.56 -3.62 4.30
C ALA A 29 -9.29 -4.64 3.42
N LYS A 30 -10.52 -4.34 2.98
CA LYS A 30 -11.31 -5.22 2.09
C LYS A 30 -10.62 -5.45 0.74
N VAL A 31 -10.00 -4.42 0.16
CA VAL A 31 -9.24 -4.55 -1.09
C VAL A 31 -8.02 -5.43 -0.87
N LEU A 32 -7.30 -5.23 0.23
CA LEU A 32 -6.12 -6.03 0.56
C LEU A 32 -6.47 -7.48 0.90
N ASP A 33 -7.67 -7.77 1.41
CA ASP A 33 -8.14 -9.15 1.58
C ASP A 33 -8.29 -9.88 0.23
N VAL A 34 -8.77 -9.18 -0.80
CA VAL A 34 -8.81 -9.70 -2.17
C VAL A 34 -7.40 -9.92 -2.71
N TYR A 35 -6.48 -9.01 -2.45
CA TYR A 35 -5.09 -9.14 -2.88
C TYR A 35 -4.39 -10.29 -2.16
N GLU A 36 -4.63 -10.47 -0.87
CA GLU A 36 -4.10 -11.58 -0.08
C GLU A 36 -4.56 -12.93 -0.64
N ALA A 37 -5.84 -13.05 -1.04
CA ALA A 37 -6.32 -14.25 -1.73
C ALA A 37 -5.63 -14.44 -3.09
N ARG A 38 -5.53 -13.38 -3.91
CA ARG A 38 -4.89 -13.43 -5.22
C ARG A 38 -3.41 -13.82 -5.14
N LEU A 39 -2.69 -13.27 -4.17
CA LEU A 39 -1.26 -13.48 -3.96
C LEU A 39 -0.94 -14.82 -3.28
N LYS A 40 -1.95 -15.56 -2.81
CA LYS A 40 -1.79 -16.97 -2.45
C LYS A 40 -1.71 -17.88 -3.67
N GLU A 41 -2.34 -17.47 -4.77
CA GLU A 41 -2.37 -18.24 -6.02
C GLU A 41 -1.25 -17.86 -6.98
N PHE A 42 -0.86 -16.59 -7.02
CA PHE A 42 0.13 -16.04 -7.96
C PHE A 42 1.19 -15.22 -7.21
N LYS A 43 2.42 -15.20 -7.72
CA LYS A 43 3.50 -14.39 -7.12
C LYS A 43 3.23 -12.87 -7.16
N TYR A 44 2.58 -12.37 -8.21
CA TYR A 44 2.22 -10.96 -8.42
C TYR A 44 0.75 -10.83 -8.82
N LEU A 45 0.22 -9.60 -8.83
CA LEU A 45 -1.23 -9.39 -9.04
C LEU A 45 -1.73 -9.89 -10.40
N ALA A 46 -0.92 -9.74 -11.44
CA ALA A 46 -1.24 -10.15 -12.81
C ALA A 46 -0.80 -11.59 -13.17
N GLY A 47 -0.05 -12.29 -12.29
CA GLY A 47 0.49 -13.62 -12.56
C GLY A 47 1.85 -13.84 -11.90
N GLU A 48 2.72 -14.62 -12.55
CA GLU A 48 4.03 -15.01 -11.99
C GLU A 48 5.14 -13.96 -12.14
N THR A 49 4.91 -12.92 -12.94
CA THR A 49 5.92 -11.90 -13.24
C THR A 49 5.45 -10.51 -12.80
N PHE A 50 6.41 -9.67 -12.44
CA PHE A 50 6.16 -8.26 -12.11
C PHE A 50 5.70 -7.52 -13.37
N THR A 51 4.59 -6.80 -13.28
CA THR A 51 4.02 -6.06 -14.41
C THR A 51 3.68 -4.62 -14.04
N LEU A 52 3.12 -3.88 -15.00
CA LEU A 52 2.54 -2.55 -14.75
C LEU A 52 1.44 -2.59 -13.68
N THR A 53 0.75 -3.73 -13.53
CA THR A 53 -0.26 -3.89 -12.48
C THR A 53 0.35 -3.67 -11.10
N ASP A 54 1.53 -4.25 -10.81
CA ASP A 54 2.20 -4.08 -9.52
C ASP A 54 2.90 -2.73 -9.41
N LEU A 55 3.47 -2.24 -10.52
CA LEU A 55 4.21 -0.98 -10.58
C LEU A 55 3.35 0.21 -10.15
N HIS A 56 2.09 0.26 -10.60
CA HIS A 56 1.20 1.38 -10.32
C HIS A 56 0.86 1.55 -8.83
N HIS A 57 1.05 0.52 -7.99
CA HIS A 57 0.80 0.62 -6.55
C HIS A 57 1.99 1.18 -5.77
N ILE A 58 3.20 1.12 -6.33
CA ILE A 58 4.45 1.41 -5.59
C ILE A 58 4.44 2.80 -4.94
N PRO A 59 4.12 3.91 -5.64
CA PRO A 59 4.21 5.24 -5.03
C PRO A 59 3.25 5.40 -3.84
N ALA A 60 2.02 4.93 -4.00
CA ALA A 60 1.02 5.02 -2.94
C ALA A 60 1.38 4.15 -1.73
N ILE A 61 1.92 2.94 -1.96
CA ILE A 61 2.35 2.04 -0.89
C ILE A 61 3.55 2.62 -0.14
N GLN A 62 4.56 3.15 -0.85
CA GLN A 62 5.74 3.76 -0.21
C GLN A 62 5.35 4.88 0.76
N TYR A 63 4.39 5.72 0.39
CA TYR A 63 3.81 6.72 1.28
C TYR A 63 3.17 6.08 2.52
N LEU A 64 2.25 5.12 2.32
CA LEU A 64 1.50 4.50 3.42
C LEU A 64 2.36 3.64 4.35
N LEU A 65 3.52 3.15 3.90
CA LEU A 65 4.49 2.47 4.76
C LEU A 65 5.10 3.42 5.82
N GLY A 66 5.05 4.73 5.61
CA GLY A 66 5.44 5.75 6.59
C GLY A 66 4.36 6.12 7.61
N THR A 67 3.15 5.53 7.52
CA THR A 67 2.01 5.90 8.38
C THR A 67 1.51 4.69 9.19
N PRO A 68 0.61 4.88 10.18
CA PRO A 68 -0.01 3.78 10.92
C PRO A 68 -0.77 2.79 10.02
N THR A 69 -1.20 3.21 8.82
CA THR A 69 -1.84 2.37 7.81
C THR A 69 -0.94 1.19 7.38
N LYS A 70 0.38 1.28 7.57
CA LYS A 70 1.33 0.18 7.39
C LYS A 70 0.84 -1.16 7.97
N LYS A 71 0.12 -1.11 9.11
CA LYS A 71 -0.44 -2.29 9.78
C LYS A 71 -1.26 -3.19 8.84
N LEU A 72 -2.03 -2.58 7.91
CA LEU A 72 -2.90 -3.30 6.98
C LEU A 72 -2.11 -4.13 5.96
N PHE A 73 -0.89 -3.72 5.62
CA PHE A 73 -0.01 -4.51 4.77
C PHE A 73 0.65 -5.62 5.59
N THR A 74 1.16 -5.30 6.79
CA THR A 74 1.92 -6.26 7.61
C THR A 74 1.08 -7.38 8.22
N GLU A 75 -0.21 -7.17 8.45
CA GLU A 75 -1.13 -8.19 8.99
C GLU A 75 -1.52 -9.27 7.96
N ARG A 76 -1.23 -9.04 6.67
CA ARG A 76 -1.54 -9.91 5.54
C ARG A 76 -0.25 -10.50 4.97
N PRO A 77 0.10 -11.77 5.25
CA PRO A 77 1.43 -12.28 4.94
C PRO A 77 1.84 -12.19 3.47
N ARG A 78 0.95 -12.51 2.52
CA ARG A 78 1.28 -12.46 1.09
C ARG A 78 1.32 -11.04 0.55
N VAL A 79 0.41 -10.19 1.01
CA VAL A 79 0.48 -8.75 0.71
C VAL A 79 1.77 -8.15 1.26
N ASN A 80 2.17 -8.48 2.49
CA ASN A 80 3.41 -7.99 3.09
C ASN A 80 4.66 -8.42 2.29
N GLU A 81 4.72 -9.69 1.89
CA GLU A 81 5.78 -10.23 1.04
C GLU A 81 5.83 -9.51 -0.32
N TRP A 82 4.67 -9.37 -0.97
CA TRP A 82 4.53 -8.64 -2.24
C TRP A 82 4.98 -7.19 -2.12
N VAL A 83 4.54 -6.47 -1.09
CA VAL A 83 4.95 -5.09 -0.80
C VAL A 83 6.47 -5.01 -0.65
N ALA A 84 7.06 -5.90 0.17
CA ALA A 84 8.51 -5.92 0.37
C ALA A 84 9.27 -6.16 -0.93
N GLU A 85 8.80 -7.05 -1.79
CA GLU A 85 9.43 -7.29 -3.10
C GLU A 85 9.34 -6.07 -4.02
N ILE A 86 8.16 -5.46 -4.19
CA ILE A 86 7.99 -4.36 -5.15
C ILE A 86 8.70 -3.08 -4.69
N THR A 87 8.76 -2.80 -3.38
CA THR A 87 9.42 -1.59 -2.86
C THR A 87 10.93 -1.73 -2.78
N LYS A 88 11.48 -2.94 -2.64
CA LYS A 88 12.93 -3.21 -2.64
C LYS A 88 13.55 -3.24 -4.04
N ARG A 89 12.75 -3.10 -5.11
CA ARG A 89 13.29 -3.00 -6.46
C ARG A 89 14.16 -1.74 -6.61
N PRO A 90 15.33 -1.83 -7.26
CA PRO A 90 16.21 -0.66 -7.43
C PRO A 90 15.55 0.55 -8.12
N ALA A 91 14.53 0.33 -8.95
CA ALA A 91 13.79 1.42 -9.58
C ALA A 91 12.86 2.14 -8.58
N SER A 92 12.26 1.40 -7.64
CA SER A 92 11.38 1.90 -6.60
C SER A 92 12.15 2.75 -5.58
N GLU A 93 13.33 2.29 -5.18
CA GLU A 93 14.20 3.00 -4.23
C GLU A 93 14.72 4.34 -4.78
N LYS A 94 14.88 4.45 -6.12
CA LYS A 94 15.32 5.69 -6.78
C LYS A 94 14.28 6.80 -6.77
N VAL A 95 13.01 6.48 -6.55
CA VAL A 95 11.88 7.41 -6.63
C VAL A 95 11.17 7.60 -5.29
N GLN A 96 11.78 7.09 -4.21
CA GLN A 96 11.26 7.22 -2.85
C GLN A 96 11.47 8.63 -2.29
#